data_AF-X1J0V3-F1
#
_entry.id   AF-X1J0V3-F1
#
_cell.length_a   1.000
_cell.length_b   1.000
_cell.length_c   1.000
_cell.angle_alpha   90.00
_cell.angle_beta   90.00
_cell.angle_gamma   90.00
#
_symmetry.space_group_name_H-M   'P 1'
#
loop_
_entity.id
_entity.type
_entity.pdbx_description
1 polymer ?
#
loop_
_entity_poly.entity_id
_entity_poly.type
_entity_poly.pdbx_seq_one_letter_code
_entity_poly.pdbx_strand_id
1 'polypeptide(L)' 'MAERDKIELVFQEDRKTLRTVKFDEVLGDFAWSDKDVAIGPLYVQKQALELIGNPVKIKVTIEPA' A
#
# COMPACT_ATOMS: atom_id res chain seq x y z
N MET A 1 2.36 26.88 1.13
CA MET A 1 2.72 25.61 0.46
C MET A 1 2.82 24.58 1.57
N ALA A 2 1.91 23.62 1.65
CA ALA A 2 1.96 22.61 2.71
C ALA A 2 3.11 21.63 2.40
N GLU A 3 4.01 21.45 3.36
CA GLU A 3 5.00 20.36 3.41
C GLU A 3 4.30 19.05 3.01
N ARG A 4 4.74 18.47 1.89
CA ARG A 4 4.32 17.15 1.44
C ARG A 4 5.53 16.24 1.53
N ASP A 5 6.00 16.02 2.76
CA ASP A 5 7.21 15.26 3.01
C ASP A 5 7.00 13.75 2.88
N LYS A 6 5.74 13.31 2.89
CA LYS A 6 5.40 11.89 2.75
C LYS A 6 3.98 11.65 2.24
N ILE A 7 3.81 10.57 1.48
CA ILE A 7 2.53 10.04 1.00
C ILE A 7 2.16 8.84 1.87
N GLU A 8 0.95 8.78 2.43
CA GLU A 8 0.47 7.64 3.21
C GLU A 8 -0.73 6.98 2.52
N LEU A 9 -0.62 5.68 2.23
CA LEU A 9 -1.64 4.92 1.49
C LEU A 9 -2.00 3.64 2.23
N VAL A 10 -3.24 3.19 2.03
CA VAL A 10 -3.73 1.93 2.59
C VAL A 10 -4.08 0.98 1.45
N PHE A 11 -3.51 -0.21 1.49
CA PHE A 11 -3.80 -1.27 0.55
C PHE A 11 -4.43 -2.46 1.25
N GLN A 12 -5.33 -3.14 0.55
CA GLN A 12 -5.97 -4.36 0.99
C GLN A 12 -5.58 -5.51 0.06
N GLU A 13 -5.36 -6.68 0.65
CA GLU A 13 -5.08 -7.90 -0.09
C GLU A 13 -6.20 -8.19 -1.08
N ASP A 14 -5.84 -8.33 -2.35
CA ASP A 14 -6.72 -8.75 -3.44
C ASP A 14 -6.55 -10.25 -3.69
N ARG A 15 -5.32 -10.66 -4.06
CA ARG A 15 -5.04 -12.06 -4.38
C ARG A 15 -3.61 -12.48 -4.07
N LYS A 16 -3.42 -13.78 -3.84
CA LYS A 16 -2.10 -14.40 -3.65
C LYS A 16 -1.67 -15.15 -4.90
N THR A 17 -0.39 -15.02 -5.25
CA THR A 17 0.28 -15.88 -6.24
C THR A 17 1.17 -16.89 -5.53
N LEU A 18 2.01 -17.64 -6.26
CA LEU A 18 2.98 -18.56 -5.66
C LEU A 18 3.92 -17.84 -4.67
N ARG A 19 4.43 -16.66 -5.06
CA ARG A 19 5.51 -15.97 -4.34
C ARG A 19 5.16 -14.58 -3.82
N THR A 20 4.09 -13.97 -4.32
CA THR A 20 3.69 -12.61 -3.98
C THR A 20 2.25 -12.53 -3.54
N VAL A 21 1.93 -11.47 -2.83
CA VAL A 21 0.56 -11.04 -2.57
C VAL A 21 0.37 -9.71 -3.28
N LYS A 22 -0.70 -9.61 -4.06
CA LYS A 22 -1.14 -8.37 -4.71
C LYS A 22 -2.07 -7.66 -3.74
N PHE A 23 -1.77 -6.40 -3.48
CA PHE A 23 -2.64 -5.50 -2.74
C PHE A 23 -3.12 -4.38 -3.65
N ASP A 24 -4.40 -4.09 -3.56
CA ASP A 24 -5.02 -2.96 -4.26
C ASP A 24 -5.31 -1.83 -3.27
N GLU A 25 -5.16 -0.60 -3.74
CA GLU A 25 -5.42 0.59 -2.93
C GLU A 25 -6.90 0.62 -2.52
N VAL A 26 -7.14 0.92 -1.24
CA VAL A 26 -8.50 1.15 -0.75
C VAL A 26 -8.83 2.62 -0.92
N LEU A 27 -9.62 2.92 -1.96
CA LEU A 27 -10.15 4.27 -2.19
C LEU A 27 -11.21 4.60 -1.12
N GLY A 28 -10.98 5.65 -0.31
CA GLY A 28 -11.86 6.07 0.79
C GLY A 28 -11.25 7.19 1.66
N ASP A 29 -11.85 7.49 2.82
CA ASP A 29 -11.51 8.65 3.69
C ASP A 29 -10.03 8.76 4.15
N PHE A 30 -9.25 7.68 4.02
CA PHE A 30 -7.83 7.62 4.37
C PHE A 30 -6.90 7.46 3.15
N ALA A 31 -7.43 7.52 1.93
CA ALA A 31 -6.62 7.63 0.73
C ALA A 31 -5.96 9.02 0.70
N TRP A 32 -4.72 9.12 0.22
CA TRP A 32 -4.00 10.38 0.19
C TRP A 32 -4.62 11.32 -0.87
N SER A 33 -5.63 12.04 -0.40
CA SER A 33 -6.36 13.15 -1.00
C SER A 33 -7.40 12.81 -2.07
N ASP A 34 -8.42 13.67 -2.12
CA ASP A 34 -9.37 13.97 -3.20
C ASP A 34 -8.72 14.27 -4.57
N LYS A 35 -7.52 13.77 -4.85
CA LYS A 35 -6.80 13.88 -6.10
C LYS A 35 -6.13 12.56 -6.40
N ASP A 36 -6.77 11.74 -7.24
CA ASP A 36 -6.21 10.75 -8.17
C ASP A 36 -4.70 10.44 -8.07
N VAL A 37 -4.17 10.02 -6.91
CA VAL A 37 -2.83 9.42 -6.83
C VAL A 37 -3.05 7.94 -7.07
N ALA A 38 -3.36 7.56 -8.30
CA ALA A 38 -3.49 6.16 -8.67
C ALA A 38 -2.12 5.49 -8.60
N ILE A 39 -1.78 4.92 -7.45
CA ILE A 39 -0.68 3.98 -7.34
C ILE A 39 -1.25 2.64 -7.77
N GLY A 40 -0.72 2.10 -8.86
CA GLY A 40 -1.09 0.77 -9.33
C GLY A 40 -0.91 -0.30 -8.24
N PRO A 41 -1.32 -1.54 -8.51
CA PRO A 41 -1.28 -2.62 -7.52
C PRO A 41 0.12 -2.82 -6.93
N LEU A 42 0.18 -3.01 -5.61
CA LEU A 42 1.42 -3.31 -4.90
C LEU A 42 1.63 -4.82 -4.78
N TYR A 43 2.79 -5.29 -5.21
CA TYR A 43 3.17 -6.70 -5.10
C TYR A 43 4.25 -6.86 -4.04
N VAL A 44 3.90 -7.52 -2.93
CA VAL A 44 4.83 -7.80 -1.83
C VAL A 44 5.19 -9.28 -1.83
N GLN A 45 6.47 -9.62 -1.64
CA GLN A 45 6.88 -11.01 -1.51
C GLN A 45 6.33 -11.61 -0.22
N LYS A 46 5.86 -12.86 -0.29
CA LYS A 46 5.32 -13.57 0.89
C LYS A 46 6.30 -13.62 2.05
N GLN A 47 7.58 -13.83 1.77
CA GLN A 47 8.63 -13.85 2.78
C GLN A 47 8.69 -12.56 3.59
N ALA A 48 8.50 -11.40 2.96
CA ALA A 48 8.47 -10.13 3.68
C ALA A 48 7.19 -9.98 4.54
N LEU A 49 6.06 -10.49 4.06
CA LEU A 49 4.80 -10.48 4.81
C LEU A 49 4.80 -11.44 5.99
N GLU A 50 5.48 -12.58 5.87
CA GLU A 50 5.65 -13.56 6.93
C GLU A 50 6.35 -12.94 8.15
N LEU A 51 7.31 -12.04 7.92
CA LEU A 51 8.02 -11.32 8.99
C LEU A 51 7.11 -10.42 9.83
N ILE A 52 5.95 -10.02 9.30
CA ILE A 52 4.99 -9.11 9.93
C ILE A 52 3.63 -9.77 10.19
N GLY A 53 3.56 -11.12 10.15
CA GLY A 53 2.37 -11.88 10.52
C GLY A 53 1.32 -12.04 9.42
N ASN A 54 1.71 -11.90 8.15
CA ASN A 54 0.84 -12.04 6.96
C ASN A 54 -0.43 -11.16 7.00
N PRO A 55 -0.27 -9.83 7.10
CA PRO A 55 -1.41 -8.92 7.19
C PRO A 55 -2.21 -8.87 5.89
N VAL A 56 -3.53 -8.79 6.03
CA VAL A 56 -4.49 -8.61 4.92
C VAL A 56 -4.68 -7.14 4.52
N LYS A 57 -4.19 -6.20 5.34
CA LYS A 57 -4.18 -4.77 5.09
C LYS A 57 -2.82 -4.21 5.45
N ILE A 58 -2.25 -3.38 4.58
CA ILE A 58 -0.95 -2.76 4.79
C ILE A 58 -1.04 -1.25 4.61
N LYS A 59 -0.25 -0.53 5.38
CA LYS A 59 -0.04 0.91 5.21
C LYS A 59 1.34 1.12 4.59
N VAL A 60 1.39 1.93 3.54
CA VAL A 60 2.62 2.26 2.83
C VAL A 60 2.87 3.75 2.98
N THR A 61 4.10 4.10 3.34
CA THR A 61 4.57 5.48 3.41
C THR A 61 5.65 5.67 2.35
N ILE A 62 5.48 6.66 1.48
CA ILE A 62 6.46 7.03 0.43
C ILE A 62 7.04 8.39 0.80
N GLU A 63 8.35 8.45 0.99
CA GLU A 63 9.08 9.65 1.41
C GLU A 63 10.24 9.89 0.43
N PRO A 64 10.71 11.15 0.23
CA PRO A 64 11.94 11.43 -0.48
C PRO A 64 13.13 10.71 0.16
N ALA A 65 14.02 10.16 -0.67
CA ALA A 65 15.25 9.48 -0.22
C ALA A 65 16.45 10.43 -0.15
#